data_AF-A0AA96QYH8-F1
#
_entry.id   AF-A0AA96QYH8-F1
#
_cell.length_a   1.000
_cell.length_b   1.000
_cell.length_c   1.000
_cell.angle_alpha   90.00
_cell.angle_beta   90.00
_cell.angle_gamma   90.00
#
_symmetry.space_group_name_H-M   'P 1'
#
loop_
_entity.id
_entity.type
_entity.pdbx_description
1 polymer ?
#
loop_
_entity_poly.entity_id
_entity_poly.type
_entity_poly.pdbx_seq_one_letter_code
_entity_poly.pdbx_strand_id
1 'polypeptide(L)'
;MEQSSGSAVVVGSKDELGGLLRRITAVTRAVSDDLRKPVDDEAARRLTAELDEMAVAVRDLPLRRPWTGIVRTVDETAGDVLAAVRDLLEPAEDQEQRHLDRLPLRVAELEAAQALLDADTTSDLDALTSFSELASRVTGSTDPLVWDDRGWSAIETAIGEPLPRLTGLGVQLLVLALPARVVFDEVSFDDAVRTSYAAFRSSPDRLAALLGDPHVRADLAEAHDHLMSGRLVTAALRAASHPEDTALPDLARDLADGLGRRLATALRAVRTDTPYGTLRAEVDDAPAADVDVRDPLDHHIAGIEAVHAAYIGLIVAAARSRADLSDPRGLDLLGLDAARTTEVGLRIWGWQVDSVSLDDTSLTVEATLPLDAKVVTAIGVIAPYLPEGVSTVALTLTGPDDRRHHLEGPLAPWNAYSTPDSDKTVALADVLGSLVFDGAPAMPRAVHRRLVATWAATGMKQDPPVAVPRLRRLRESARLVGDDELASAVTGVITVVRNGLQKVMLDPKSAKDLPLLIGWARTPAPDPAAFADTLGALAILQSTPTQSAPAQSAPAQEAPVQDTPAQDVPASDQT
;
A
#
# COMPACT_ATOMS: atom_id res chain seq x y z
N MET A 1 -54.76 -15.05 13.74
CA MET A 1 -54.13 -14.69 12.44
C MET A 1 -53.95 -13.18 12.45
N GLU A 2 -52.87 -12.73 13.10
CA GLU A 2 -52.39 -11.36 12.94
C GLU A 2 -51.55 -11.35 11.66
N GLN A 3 -52.04 -10.66 10.63
CA GLN A 3 -51.24 -10.41 9.43
C GLN A 3 -50.19 -9.37 9.81
N SER A 4 -48.94 -9.82 9.95
CA SER A 4 -47.77 -8.96 9.94
C SER A 4 -47.80 -8.15 8.64
N SER A 5 -48.20 -6.88 8.73
CA SER A 5 -48.07 -5.95 7.62
C SER A 5 -46.59 -5.63 7.48
N GLY A 6 -45.91 -6.34 6.59
CA GLY A 6 -44.57 -5.97 6.13
C GLY A 6 -44.65 -4.59 5.50
N SER A 7 -44.33 -3.56 6.30
CA SER A 7 -44.09 -2.22 5.80
C SER A 7 -42.91 -2.33 4.85
N ALA A 8 -43.13 -2.12 3.55
CA ALA A 8 -42.05 -1.95 2.59
C ALA A 8 -41.23 -0.75 3.07
N VAL A 9 -40.04 -1.02 3.62
CA VAL A 9 -39.11 0.00 4.08
C VAL A 9 -38.61 0.68 2.81
N VAL A 10 -39.15 1.87 2.53
CA VAL A 10 -38.59 2.74 1.49
C VAL A 10 -37.32 3.31 2.07
N VAL A 11 -36.21 2.59 1.87
CA VAL A 11 -34.87 3.05 2.25
C VAL A 11 -34.53 4.24 1.37
N GLY A 12 -34.57 5.43 1.95
CA GLY A 12 -34.30 6.70 1.27
C GLY A 12 -33.27 7.57 1.97
N SER A 13 -32.75 7.14 3.13
CA SER A 13 -31.86 7.93 3.98
C SER A 13 -30.55 7.21 4.32
N LYS A 14 -29.51 8.00 4.66
CA LYS A 14 -28.22 7.52 5.18
C LYS A 14 -28.37 6.50 6.30
N ASP A 15 -29.26 6.80 7.23
CA ASP A 15 -29.41 6.06 8.49
C ASP A 15 -29.99 4.68 8.23
N GLU A 16 -30.89 4.56 7.26
CA GLU A 16 -31.47 3.28 6.84
C GLU A 16 -30.44 2.43 6.10
N LEU A 17 -29.66 3.01 5.18
CA LEU A 17 -28.59 2.29 4.51
C LEU A 17 -27.47 1.88 5.47
N GLY A 18 -27.05 2.77 6.36
CA GLY A 18 -26.09 2.44 7.42
C GLY A 18 -26.64 1.38 8.37
N GLY A 19 -27.95 1.41 8.67
CA GLY A 19 -28.63 0.35 9.42
C GLY A 19 -28.56 -1.00 8.71
N LEU A 20 -28.84 -1.02 7.41
CA LEU A 20 -28.77 -2.20 6.56
C LEU A 20 -27.34 -2.76 6.48
N LEU A 21 -26.35 -1.90 6.22
CA LEU A 21 -24.94 -2.27 6.17
C LEU A 21 -24.45 -2.86 7.49
N ARG A 22 -24.80 -2.25 8.63
CA ARG A 22 -24.49 -2.80 9.95
C ARG A 22 -25.13 -4.16 10.18
N ARG A 23 -26.38 -4.35 9.76
CA ARG A 23 -27.10 -5.62 9.88
C ARG A 23 -26.45 -6.72 9.04
N ILE A 24 -26.12 -6.42 7.78
CA ILE A 24 -25.46 -7.37 6.86
C ILE A 24 -24.06 -7.71 7.37
N THR A 25 -23.26 -6.72 7.75
CA THR A 25 -21.93 -6.94 8.32
C THR A 25 -21.99 -7.83 9.56
N ALA A 26 -22.97 -7.60 10.45
CA ALA A 26 -23.16 -8.40 11.64
C ALA A 26 -23.52 -9.86 11.31
N VAL A 27 -24.41 -10.08 10.35
CA VAL A 27 -24.77 -11.44 9.88
C VAL A 27 -23.57 -12.11 9.24
N THR A 28 -22.85 -11.45 8.34
CA THR A 28 -21.68 -12.04 7.66
C THR A 28 -20.58 -12.41 8.66
N ARG A 29 -20.33 -11.60 9.68
CA ARG A 29 -19.38 -11.93 10.76
C ARG A 29 -19.87 -13.13 11.58
N ALA A 30 -21.14 -13.15 11.96
CA ALA A 30 -21.71 -14.27 12.70
C ALA A 30 -21.55 -15.58 11.92
N VAL A 31 -21.80 -15.56 10.60
CA VAL A 31 -21.49 -16.69 9.72
C VAL A 31 -20.01 -17.01 9.79
N SER A 32 -19.12 -16.09 9.41
CA SER A 32 -17.67 -16.35 9.39
C SER A 32 -17.12 -16.93 10.70
N ASP A 33 -17.64 -16.52 11.86
CA ASP A 33 -17.22 -17.01 13.17
C ASP A 33 -17.85 -18.35 13.55
N ASP A 34 -19.15 -18.54 13.28
CA ASP A 34 -19.88 -19.77 13.64
C ASP A 34 -19.68 -20.91 12.64
N LEU A 35 -19.27 -20.63 11.41
CA LEU A 35 -18.87 -21.66 10.44
C LEU A 35 -17.62 -22.45 10.83
N ARG A 36 -16.92 -22.01 11.88
CA ARG A 36 -15.87 -22.81 12.53
C ARG A 36 -16.42 -23.85 13.51
N LYS A 37 -17.74 -23.91 13.70
CA LYS A 37 -18.47 -24.82 14.59
C LYS A 37 -19.56 -25.56 13.79
N PRO A 38 -19.99 -26.76 14.23
CA PRO A 38 -21.17 -27.40 13.66
C PRO A 38 -22.40 -26.51 13.90
N VAL A 39 -22.93 -25.94 12.82
CA VAL A 39 -24.16 -25.13 12.84
C VAL A 39 -25.36 -26.08 12.84
N ASP A 40 -26.35 -25.83 13.71
CA ASP A 40 -27.60 -26.58 13.67
C ASP A 40 -28.50 -26.12 12.51
N ASP A 41 -29.36 -27.02 12.01
CA ASP A 41 -30.26 -26.75 10.87
C ASP A 41 -31.22 -25.59 11.10
N GLU A 42 -31.50 -25.22 12.36
CA GLU A 42 -32.42 -24.13 12.70
C GLU A 42 -31.72 -22.77 12.60
N ALA A 43 -30.49 -22.66 13.09
CA ALA A 43 -29.64 -21.50 12.94
C ALA A 43 -29.36 -21.20 11.47
N ALA A 44 -29.03 -22.22 10.67
CA ALA A 44 -28.81 -22.08 9.24
C ALA A 44 -30.08 -21.60 8.50
N ARG A 45 -31.25 -22.14 8.84
CA ARG A 45 -32.53 -21.71 8.25
C ARG A 45 -32.90 -20.28 8.63
N ARG A 46 -32.72 -19.90 9.90
CA ARG A 46 -32.97 -18.53 10.37
C ARG A 46 -32.09 -17.53 9.65
N LEU A 47 -30.81 -17.85 9.51
CA LEU A 47 -29.83 -16.98 8.87
C LEU A 47 -30.07 -16.86 7.35
N THR A 48 -30.45 -17.96 6.70
CA THR A 48 -30.89 -17.95 5.30
C THR A 48 -32.09 -17.02 5.09
N ALA A 49 -33.11 -17.14 5.95
CA ALA A 49 -34.30 -16.28 5.87
C ALA A 49 -33.96 -14.80 6.08
N GLU A 50 -33.04 -14.49 7.00
CA GLU A 50 -32.59 -13.12 7.24
C GLU A 50 -31.82 -12.54 6.04
N LEU A 51 -30.97 -13.34 5.41
CA LEU A 51 -30.24 -12.94 4.20
C LEU A 51 -31.16 -12.76 3.00
N ASP A 52 -32.17 -13.61 2.83
CA ASP A 52 -33.19 -13.46 1.78
C ASP A 52 -34.00 -12.17 1.98
N GLU A 53 -34.39 -11.84 3.22
CA GLU A 53 -35.06 -10.57 3.56
C GLU A 53 -34.16 -9.38 3.19
N MET A 54 -32.88 -9.44 3.54
CA MET A 54 -31.92 -8.39 3.21
C MET A 54 -31.69 -8.27 1.70
N ALA A 55 -31.56 -9.39 0.98
CA ALA A 55 -31.40 -9.37 -0.48
C ALA A 55 -32.61 -8.74 -1.19
N VAL A 56 -33.84 -9.00 -0.70
CA VAL A 56 -35.04 -8.31 -1.21
C VAL A 56 -34.97 -6.81 -0.91
N ALA A 57 -34.65 -6.43 0.33
CA ALA A 57 -34.53 -5.02 0.70
C ALA A 57 -33.49 -4.28 -0.16
N VAL A 58 -32.39 -4.95 -0.52
CA VAL A 58 -31.31 -4.41 -1.36
C VAL A 58 -31.74 -4.27 -2.81
N ARG A 59 -32.48 -5.25 -3.36
CA ARG A 59 -33.02 -5.19 -4.74
C ARG A 59 -34.07 -4.10 -4.92
N ASP A 60 -34.78 -3.78 -3.86
CA ASP A 60 -35.77 -2.71 -3.86
C ASP A 60 -35.14 -1.31 -3.68
N LEU A 61 -33.83 -1.23 -3.40
CA LEU A 61 -33.11 0.05 -3.38
C LEU A 61 -33.10 0.67 -4.78
N PRO A 62 -33.32 1.99 -4.90
CA PRO A 62 -33.18 2.67 -6.17
C PRO A 62 -31.74 2.52 -6.68
N LEU A 63 -31.58 1.91 -7.86
CA LEU A 63 -30.31 1.81 -8.61
C LEU A 63 -29.88 3.17 -9.17
N ARG A 64 -29.82 4.18 -8.31
CA ARG A 64 -29.29 5.50 -8.63
C ARG A 64 -27.89 5.61 -8.07
N ARG A 65 -27.00 6.23 -8.83
CA ARG A 65 -25.70 6.65 -8.32
C ARG A 65 -25.91 7.62 -7.14
N PRO A 66 -25.11 7.55 -6.06
CA PRO A 66 -23.89 6.75 -5.90
C PRO A 66 -24.11 5.35 -5.29
N TRP A 67 -25.36 4.96 -5.05
CA TRP A 67 -25.66 3.74 -4.31
C TRP A 67 -25.42 2.46 -5.09
N THR A 68 -25.29 2.52 -6.42
CA THR A 68 -25.07 1.35 -7.26
C THR A 68 -23.88 0.50 -6.80
N GLY A 69 -22.77 1.14 -6.40
CA GLY A 69 -21.59 0.44 -5.88
C GLY A 69 -21.91 -0.31 -4.58
N ILE A 70 -22.42 0.41 -3.58
CA ILE A 70 -22.79 -0.16 -2.27
C ILE A 70 -23.86 -1.23 -2.40
N VAL A 71 -24.94 -0.98 -3.15
CA VAL A 71 -26.04 -1.93 -3.41
C VAL A 71 -25.50 -3.21 -4.03
N ARG A 72 -24.61 -3.09 -5.03
CA ARG A 72 -23.96 -4.24 -5.67
C ARG A 72 -23.06 -4.99 -4.70
N THR A 73 -22.18 -4.32 -3.96
CA THR A 73 -21.33 -4.97 -2.95
C THR A 73 -22.16 -5.70 -1.91
N VAL A 74 -23.28 -5.11 -1.50
CA VAL A 74 -24.21 -5.72 -0.56
C VAL A 74 -24.90 -6.95 -1.17
N ASP A 75 -25.42 -6.87 -2.39
CA ASP A 75 -26.07 -7.99 -3.09
C ASP A 75 -25.08 -9.15 -3.34
N GLU A 76 -23.86 -8.82 -3.78
CA GLU A 76 -22.77 -9.79 -3.94
C GLU A 76 -22.39 -10.44 -2.62
N THR A 77 -22.27 -9.67 -1.53
CA THR A 77 -21.95 -10.22 -0.21
C THR A 77 -23.07 -11.11 0.31
N ALA A 78 -24.33 -10.69 0.18
CA ALA A 78 -25.48 -11.51 0.55
C ALA A 78 -25.50 -12.81 -0.26
N GLY A 79 -25.19 -12.76 -1.55
CA GLY A 79 -25.05 -13.91 -2.43
C GLY A 79 -23.93 -14.87 -2.00
N ASP A 80 -22.74 -14.35 -1.69
CA ASP A 80 -21.59 -15.14 -1.23
C ASP A 80 -21.87 -15.79 0.14
N VAL A 81 -22.55 -15.10 1.06
CA VAL A 81 -22.96 -15.67 2.35
C VAL A 81 -24.02 -16.75 2.16
N LEU A 82 -25.03 -16.51 1.34
CA LEU A 82 -26.06 -17.51 1.03
C LEU A 82 -25.46 -18.76 0.36
N ALA A 83 -24.49 -18.58 -0.54
CA ALA A 83 -23.75 -19.68 -1.14
C ALA A 83 -22.97 -20.46 -0.08
N ALA A 84 -22.18 -19.78 0.75
CA ALA A 84 -21.43 -20.41 1.84
C ALA A 84 -22.33 -21.20 2.79
N VAL A 85 -23.46 -20.64 3.21
CA VAL A 85 -24.46 -21.29 4.09
C VAL A 85 -25.05 -22.54 3.43
N ARG A 86 -25.35 -22.49 2.13
CA ARG A 86 -25.84 -23.65 1.38
C ARG A 86 -24.78 -24.73 1.25
N ASP A 87 -23.54 -24.36 0.96
CA ASP A 87 -22.45 -25.33 0.81
C ASP A 87 -22.21 -26.13 2.10
N LEU A 88 -22.46 -25.54 3.29
CA LEU A 88 -22.39 -26.29 4.56
C LEU A 88 -23.55 -27.24 4.78
N LEU A 89 -24.74 -26.86 4.31
CA LEU A 89 -25.93 -27.72 4.40
C LEU A 89 -25.83 -28.89 3.41
N GLU A 90 -25.13 -28.68 2.30
CA GLU A 90 -24.95 -29.65 1.22
C GLU A 90 -23.45 -29.75 0.82
N PRO A 91 -22.60 -30.40 1.65
CA PRO A 91 -21.16 -30.38 1.48
C PRO A 91 -20.74 -30.99 0.13
N ALA A 92 -20.17 -30.16 -0.74
CA ALA A 92 -19.49 -30.54 -1.96
C ALA A 92 -17.98 -30.28 -1.79
N GLU A 93 -17.16 -31.35 -1.93
CA GLU A 93 -15.75 -31.41 -1.48
C GLU A 93 -14.81 -30.30 -1.99
N ASP A 94 -15.16 -29.55 -3.05
CA ASP A 94 -14.28 -28.54 -3.68
C ASP A 94 -14.85 -27.10 -3.77
N GLN A 95 -16.15 -26.89 -3.48
CA GLN A 95 -16.80 -25.57 -3.64
C GLN A 95 -16.84 -24.74 -2.35
N GLU A 96 -16.96 -25.41 -1.20
CA GLU A 96 -17.10 -24.82 0.14
C GLU A 96 -16.00 -23.79 0.45
N GLN A 97 -14.75 -24.11 0.07
CA GLN A 97 -13.60 -23.30 0.44
C GLN A 97 -13.57 -21.93 -0.29
N ARG A 98 -14.05 -21.85 -1.53
CA ARG A 98 -13.89 -20.61 -2.34
C ARG A 98 -14.77 -19.46 -1.87
N HIS A 99 -16.00 -19.75 -1.47
CA HIS A 99 -16.92 -18.71 -0.97
C HIS A 99 -16.51 -18.26 0.43
N LEU A 100 -16.10 -19.20 1.29
CA LEU A 100 -15.58 -18.90 2.63
C LEU A 100 -14.32 -18.04 2.60
N ASP A 101 -13.39 -18.33 1.68
CA ASP A 101 -12.15 -17.56 1.56
C ASP A 101 -12.39 -16.10 1.10
N ARG A 102 -13.55 -15.80 0.48
CA ARG A 102 -13.93 -14.46 0.02
C ARG A 102 -14.67 -13.63 1.06
N LEU A 103 -15.37 -14.27 2.00
CA LEU A 103 -16.17 -13.57 3.02
C LEU A 103 -15.38 -12.53 3.83
N PRO A 104 -14.13 -12.80 4.30
CA PRO A 104 -13.37 -11.79 5.03
C PRO A 104 -13.10 -10.52 4.23
N LEU A 105 -12.83 -10.66 2.93
CA LEU A 105 -12.63 -9.51 2.03
C LEU A 105 -13.92 -8.70 1.87
N ARG A 106 -15.06 -9.37 1.68
CA ARG A 106 -16.36 -8.71 1.54
C ARG A 106 -16.80 -8.00 2.82
N VAL A 107 -16.58 -8.62 3.97
CA VAL A 107 -16.80 -7.98 5.29
C VAL A 107 -15.95 -6.71 5.41
N ALA A 108 -14.68 -6.79 5.03
CA ALA A 108 -13.80 -5.62 5.03
C ALA A 108 -14.30 -4.50 4.10
N GLU A 109 -14.82 -4.83 2.91
CA GLU A 109 -15.43 -3.87 1.97
C GLU A 109 -16.73 -3.23 2.50
N LEU A 110 -17.56 -3.98 3.23
CA LEU A 110 -18.76 -3.44 3.86
C LEU A 110 -18.44 -2.53 5.05
N GLU A 111 -17.51 -2.94 5.91
CA GLU A 111 -17.02 -2.14 7.02
C GLU A 111 -16.33 -0.86 6.56
N ALA A 112 -15.62 -0.95 5.45
CA ALA A 112 -15.04 0.15 4.71
C ALA A 112 -16.09 1.17 4.26
N ALA A 113 -17.12 0.71 3.55
CA ALA A 113 -18.23 1.56 3.13
C ALA A 113 -18.94 2.20 4.33
N GLN A 114 -19.14 1.43 5.41
CA GLN A 114 -19.71 1.91 6.66
C GLN A 114 -18.84 2.97 7.33
N ALA A 115 -17.52 2.77 7.41
CA ALA A 115 -16.60 3.74 8.01
C ALA A 115 -16.54 5.04 7.19
N LEU A 116 -16.57 4.95 5.85
CA LEU A 116 -16.69 6.12 4.98
C LEU A 116 -18.02 6.86 5.19
N LEU A 117 -19.11 6.12 5.40
CA LEU A 117 -20.41 6.70 5.77
C LEU A 117 -20.37 7.41 7.12
N ASP A 118 -19.67 6.86 8.10
CA ASP A 118 -19.63 7.37 9.46
C ASP A 118 -18.56 8.46 9.68
N ALA A 119 -17.58 8.60 8.78
CA ALA A 119 -16.49 9.55 8.91
C ALA A 119 -16.99 11.01 8.93
N ASP A 120 -16.59 11.75 9.96
CA ASP A 120 -16.70 13.21 10.01
C ASP A 120 -15.51 13.82 9.27
N THR A 121 -15.71 14.10 7.99
CA THR A 121 -14.66 14.55 7.05
C THR A 121 -14.35 16.04 7.14
N THR A 122 -14.60 16.66 8.29
CA THR A 122 -14.28 18.08 8.51
C THR A 122 -12.77 18.35 8.59
N SER A 123 -11.94 17.31 8.71
CA SER A 123 -10.46 17.37 8.77
C SER A 123 -9.81 16.44 7.75
N ASP A 124 -8.87 16.97 6.94
CA ASP A 124 -8.07 16.18 5.98
C ASP A 124 -7.26 15.06 6.68
N LEU A 125 -6.91 15.27 7.95
CA LEU A 125 -6.14 14.32 8.76
C LEU A 125 -6.99 13.11 9.19
N ASP A 126 -8.27 13.35 9.52
CA ASP A 126 -9.21 12.31 9.92
C ASP A 126 -9.63 11.49 8.70
N ALA A 127 -9.71 12.12 7.52
CA ALA A 127 -9.90 11.44 6.24
C ALA A 127 -8.74 10.48 5.93
N LEU A 128 -7.48 10.90 6.14
CA LEU A 128 -6.30 10.04 5.94
C LEU A 128 -6.22 8.89 6.94
N THR A 129 -6.61 9.12 8.19
CA THR A 129 -6.68 8.06 9.22
C THR A 129 -7.75 7.03 8.86
N SER A 130 -8.94 7.50 8.51
CA SER A 130 -10.04 6.66 8.03
C SER A 130 -9.65 5.87 6.79
N PHE A 131 -8.91 6.49 5.87
CA PHE A 131 -8.35 5.82 4.70
C PHE A 131 -7.36 4.72 5.09
N SER A 132 -6.44 4.96 6.01
CA SER A 132 -5.42 3.98 6.41
C SER A 132 -6.06 2.75 7.06
N GLU A 133 -7.08 2.95 7.90
CA GLU A 133 -7.89 1.86 8.45
C GLU A 133 -8.68 1.10 7.37
N LEU A 134 -9.22 1.83 6.40
CA LEU A 134 -9.92 1.28 5.24
C LEU A 134 -8.98 0.42 4.37
N ALA A 135 -7.83 0.97 3.98
CA ALA A 135 -6.81 0.27 3.21
C ALA A 135 -6.32 -0.96 3.97
N SER A 136 -6.13 -0.85 5.30
CA SER A 136 -5.74 -1.98 6.13
C SER A 136 -6.74 -3.12 6.08
N ARG A 137 -8.03 -2.79 6.20
CA ARG A 137 -9.12 -3.76 6.13
C ARG A 137 -9.21 -4.41 4.75
N VAL A 138 -9.27 -3.63 3.67
CA VAL A 138 -9.45 -4.16 2.32
C VAL A 138 -8.26 -5.01 1.87
N THR A 139 -7.05 -4.63 2.28
CA THR A 139 -5.85 -5.39 1.90
C THR A 139 -5.54 -6.55 2.85
N GLY A 140 -6.15 -6.56 4.04
CA GLY A 140 -5.86 -7.51 5.12
C GLY A 140 -4.48 -7.32 5.74
N SER A 141 -3.88 -6.13 5.63
CA SER A 141 -2.51 -5.85 6.08
C SER A 141 -2.39 -4.41 6.54
N THR A 142 -1.59 -4.14 7.58
CA THR A 142 -1.21 -2.77 7.97
C THR A 142 0.03 -2.27 7.22
N ASP A 143 0.63 -3.11 6.36
CA ASP A 143 1.87 -2.80 5.65
C ASP A 143 1.59 -1.98 4.38
N PRO A 144 2.05 -0.71 4.29
CA PRO A 144 1.86 0.11 3.11
C PRO A 144 2.48 -0.47 1.84
N LEU A 145 3.47 -1.37 1.93
CA LEU A 145 4.01 -2.06 0.75
C LEU A 145 3.02 -3.10 0.21
N VAL A 146 2.23 -3.73 1.08
CA VAL A 146 1.12 -4.59 0.66
C VAL A 146 0.03 -3.74 0.03
N TRP A 147 -0.24 -2.54 0.55
CA TRP A 147 -1.18 -1.59 -0.07
C TRP A 147 -0.70 -1.16 -1.45
N ASP A 148 0.59 -0.86 -1.58
CA ASP A 148 1.22 -0.51 -2.85
C ASP A 148 1.02 -1.61 -3.89
N ASP A 149 1.36 -2.84 -3.53
CA ASP A 149 1.19 -4.01 -4.40
C ASP A 149 -0.28 -4.25 -4.77
N ARG A 150 -1.21 -4.05 -3.84
CA ARG A 150 -2.65 -4.20 -4.08
C ARG A 150 -3.20 -3.11 -4.98
N GLY A 151 -2.81 -1.86 -4.77
CA GLY A 151 -3.19 -0.75 -5.63
C GLY A 151 -2.67 -0.91 -7.06
N TRP A 152 -1.42 -1.35 -7.21
CA TRP A 152 -0.89 -1.74 -8.52
C TRP A 152 -1.70 -2.86 -9.17
N SER A 153 -1.98 -3.93 -8.44
CA SER A 153 -2.73 -5.07 -8.95
C SER A 153 -4.14 -4.69 -9.40
N ALA A 154 -4.81 -3.81 -8.66
CA ALA A 154 -6.14 -3.30 -9.00
C ALA A 154 -6.11 -2.50 -10.32
N ILE A 155 -5.12 -1.63 -10.50
CA ILE A 155 -4.97 -0.81 -11.70
C ILE A 155 -4.51 -1.62 -12.91
N GLU A 156 -3.59 -2.57 -12.73
CA GLU A 156 -3.20 -3.51 -13.80
C GLU A 156 -4.40 -4.34 -14.28
N THR A 157 -5.30 -4.70 -13.35
CA THR A 157 -6.56 -5.39 -13.69
C THR A 157 -7.50 -4.47 -14.47
N ALA A 158 -7.71 -3.23 -14.01
CA ALA A 158 -8.57 -2.26 -14.68
C ALA A 158 -8.08 -1.97 -16.12
N ILE A 159 -6.77 -1.76 -16.29
CA ILE A 159 -6.16 -1.41 -17.57
C ILE A 159 -5.97 -2.63 -18.48
N GLY A 160 -5.70 -3.80 -17.91
CA GLY A 160 -5.47 -5.05 -18.64
C GLY A 160 -4.03 -5.25 -19.14
N GLU A 161 -3.03 -4.54 -18.58
CA GLU A 161 -1.62 -4.77 -18.88
C GLU A 161 -0.71 -4.52 -17.66
N PRO A 162 0.45 -5.21 -17.54
CA PRO A 162 1.37 -5.03 -16.42
C PRO A 162 2.15 -3.71 -16.53
N LEU A 163 2.40 -3.06 -15.39
CA LEU A 163 2.98 -1.73 -15.28
C LEU A 163 4.35 -1.77 -14.55
N PRO A 164 5.28 -0.84 -14.85
CA PRO A 164 6.50 -0.73 -14.06
C PRO A 164 6.12 -0.27 -12.65
N ARG A 165 6.45 -1.08 -11.64
CA ARG A 165 6.18 -0.73 -10.25
C ARG A 165 7.04 0.44 -9.82
N LEU A 166 6.37 1.54 -9.45
CA LEU A 166 6.96 2.69 -8.76
C LEU A 166 6.46 2.63 -7.33
N THR A 167 7.39 2.56 -6.37
CA THR A 167 7.07 2.45 -4.94
C THR A 167 6.26 3.65 -4.47
N GLY A 168 5.19 3.41 -3.72
CA GLY A 168 4.31 4.42 -3.15
C GLY A 168 3.15 4.85 -4.08
N LEU A 169 3.32 4.68 -5.39
CA LEU A 169 2.29 5.04 -6.35
C LEU A 169 1.07 4.11 -6.27
N GLY A 170 1.29 2.83 -5.96
CA GLY A 170 0.22 1.88 -5.72
C GLY A 170 -0.64 2.28 -4.52
N VAL A 171 -0.03 2.81 -3.45
CA VAL A 171 -0.80 3.35 -2.31
C VAL A 171 -1.67 4.51 -2.76
N GLN A 172 -1.11 5.47 -3.50
CA GLN A 172 -1.87 6.60 -4.04
C GLN A 172 -3.03 6.13 -4.95
N LEU A 173 -2.77 5.17 -5.83
CA LEU A 173 -3.78 4.59 -6.71
C LEU A 173 -4.86 3.86 -5.90
N LEU A 174 -4.49 3.18 -4.82
CA LEU A 174 -5.43 2.56 -3.88
C LEU A 174 -6.28 3.63 -3.18
N VAL A 175 -5.70 4.76 -2.78
CA VAL A 175 -6.44 5.90 -2.18
C VAL A 175 -7.46 6.47 -3.14
N LEU A 176 -7.11 6.63 -4.41
CA LEU A 176 -8.01 7.18 -5.42
C LEU A 176 -9.08 6.15 -5.83
N ALA A 177 -8.72 4.87 -5.92
CA ALA A 177 -9.60 3.82 -6.40
C ALA A 177 -10.62 3.37 -5.35
N LEU A 178 -10.25 3.30 -4.06
CA LEU A 178 -11.14 2.76 -3.02
C LEU A 178 -12.43 3.56 -2.87
N PRO A 179 -12.42 4.89 -2.67
CA PRO A 179 -13.64 5.66 -2.56
C PRO A 179 -14.39 5.72 -3.89
N ALA A 180 -13.69 5.76 -5.02
CA ALA A 180 -14.28 5.71 -6.35
C ALA A 180 -15.10 4.42 -6.55
N ARG A 181 -14.60 3.26 -6.09
CA ARG A 181 -15.30 1.98 -6.19
C ARG A 181 -16.50 1.86 -5.28
N VAL A 182 -16.53 2.60 -4.17
CA VAL A 182 -17.68 2.68 -3.27
C VAL A 182 -18.77 3.58 -3.86
N VAL A 183 -18.38 4.70 -4.48
CA VAL A 183 -19.30 5.74 -4.96
C VAL A 183 -19.77 5.49 -6.40
N PHE A 184 -18.94 4.91 -7.26
CA PHE A 184 -19.20 4.73 -8.68
C PHE A 184 -19.54 3.29 -9.03
N ASP A 185 -19.98 3.10 -10.27
CA ASP A 185 -20.05 1.78 -10.87
C ASP A 185 -18.63 1.33 -11.26
N GLU A 186 -18.10 0.32 -10.59
CA GLU A 186 -16.70 -0.14 -10.79
C GLU A 186 -16.40 -0.53 -12.24
N VAL A 187 -17.35 -1.16 -12.93
CA VAL A 187 -17.14 -1.59 -14.33
C VAL A 187 -17.01 -0.38 -15.24
N SER A 188 -17.91 0.59 -15.10
CA SER A 188 -17.87 1.86 -15.84
C SER A 188 -16.61 2.66 -15.50
N PHE A 189 -16.24 2.69 -14.21
CA PHE A 189 -15.07 3.39 -13.72
C PHE A 189 -13.77 2.78 -14.27
N ASP A 190 -13.61 1.46 -14.19
CA ASP A 190 -12.44 0.76 -14.72
C ASP A 190 -12.33 0.93 -16.24
N ASP A 191 -13.44 0.94 -16.98
CA ASP A 191 -13.46 1.21 -18.42
C ASP A 191 -13.08 2.67 -18.74
N ALA A 192 -13.53 3.63 -17.92
CA ALA A 192 -13.13 5.03 -18.03
C ALA A 192 -11.64 5.23 -17.73
N VAL A 193 -11.10 4.54 -16.71
CA VAL A 193 -9.66 4.54 -16.38
C VAL A 193 -8.86 3.98 -17.55
N ARG A 194 -9.26 2.83 -18.08
CA ARG A 194 -8.62 2.19 -19.23
C ARG A 194 -8.64 3.08 -20.48
N THR A 195 -9.79 3.69 -20.77
CA THR A 195 -9.95 4.59 -21.92
C THR A 195 -9.06 5.82 -21.79
N SER A 196 -9.02 6.41 -20.60
CA SER A 196 -8.18 7.59 -20.32
C SER A 196 -6.71 7.25 -20.41
N TYR A 197 -6.28 6.14 -19.80
CA TYR A 197 -4.92 5.62 -19.91
C TYR A 197 -4.51 5.41 -21.38
N ALA A 198 -5.36 4.73 -22.17
CA ALA A 198 -5.09 4.50 -23.59
C ALA A 198 -4.96 5.80 -24.39
N ALA A 199 -5.77 6.82 -24.05
CA ALA A 199 -5.70 8.12 -24.68
C ALA A 199 -4.39 8.86 -24.35
N PHE A 200 -3.97 8.91 -23.09
CA PHE A 200 -2.71 9.53 -22.68
C PHE A 200 -1.48 8.78 -23.24
N ARG A 201 -1.55 7.46 -23.30
CA ARG A 201 -0.48 6.59 -23.86
C ARG A 201 -0.32 6.73 -25.38
N SER A 202 -1.34 7.24 -26.09
CA SER A 202 -1.36 7.24 -27.55
C SER A 202 -0.21 8.03 -28.21
N SER A 203 0.47 8.91 -27.47
CA SER A 203 1.61 9.70 -27.97
C SER A 203 2.63 9.96 -26.84
N PRO A 204 3.60 9.06 -26.61
CA PRO A 204 4.55 9.16 -25.49
C PRO A 204 5.36 10.47 -25.47
N ASP A 205 5.83 10.94 -26.63
CA ASP A 205 6.59 12.19 -26.73
C ASP A 205 5.75 13.41 -26.31
N ARG A 206 4.46 13.40 -26.64
CA ARG A 206 3.52 14.47 -26.25
C ARG A 206 3.12 14.38 -24.80
N LEU A 207 2.97 13.18 -24.26
CA LEU A 207 2.78 12.99 -22.83
C LEU A 207 4.00 13.52 -22.05
N ALA A 208 5.22 13.25 -22.51
CA ALA A 208 6.43 13.81 -21.91
C ALA A 208 6.46 15.34 -21.99
N ALA A 209 6.08 15.92 -23.13
CA ALA A 209 5.97 17.37 -23.29
C ALA A 209 4.90 17.99 -22.36
N LEU A 210 3.74 17.34 -22.23
CA LEU A 210 2.67 17.73 -21.31
C LEU A 210 3.18 17.77 -19.87
N LEU A 211 3.85 16.71 -19.41
CA LEU A 211 4.38 16.61 -18.04
C LEU A 211 5.55 17.58 -17.76
N GLY A 212 6.19 18.08 -18.82
CA GLY A 212 7.18 19.14 -18.76
C GLY A 212 6.60 20.56 -18.65
N ASP A 213 5.30 20.74 -18.92
CA ASP A 213 4.64 22.06 -18.85
C ASP A 213 4.35 22.44 -17.38
N PRO A 214 4.83 23.59 -16.89
CA PRO A 214 4.62 24.01 -15.51
C PRO A 214 3.14 24.22 -15.15
N HIS A 215 2.29 24.58 -16.12
CA HIS A 215 0.85 24.76 -15.90
C HIS A 215 0.18 23.42 -15.55
N VAL A 216 0.57 22.34 -16.24
CA VAL A 216 0.05 20.99 -15.95
C VAL A 216 0.38 20.59 -14.53
N ARG A 217 1.59 20.87 -14.05
CA ARG A 217 1.99 20.53 -12.68
C ARG A 217 1.13 21.23 -11.64
N ALA A 218 0.90 22.54 -11.81
CA ALA A 218 0.01 23.29 -10.94
C ALA A 218 -1.43 22.75 -10.97
N ASP A 219 -1.91 22.37 -12.17
CA ASP A 219 -3.26 21.83 -12.35
C ASP A 219 -3.42 20.43 -11.75
N LEU A 220 -2.38 19.59 -11.81
CA LEU A 220 -2.36 18.27 -11.16
C LEU A 220 -2.26 18.36 -9.64
N ALA A 221 -1.59 19.38 -9.11
CA ALA A 221 -1.58 19.69 -7.68
C ALA A 221 -2.96 20.05 -7.17
N GLU A 222 -3.62 21.01 -7.81
CA GLU A 222 -4.99 21.36 -7.47
C GLU A 222 -5.95 20.18 -7.65
N ALA A 223 -5.76 19.38 -8.71
CA ALA A 223 -6.53 18.16 -8.94
C ALA A 223 -6.44 17.21 -7.75
N HIS A 224 -5.21 16.94 -7.32
CA HIS A 224 -4.96 15.99 -6.27
C HIS A 224 -5.60 16.43 -4.96
N ASP A 225 -5.43 17.69 -4.57
CA ASP A 225 -6.03 18.26 -3.37
C ASP A 225 -7.54 18.03 -3.35
N HIS A 226 -8.20 18.28 -4.48
CA HIS A 226 -9.63 18.08 -4.58
C HIS A 226 -10.03 16.61 -4.49
N LEU A 227 -9.34 15.72 -5.21
CA LEU A 227 -9.70 14.30 -5.26
C LEU A 227 -9.37 13.57 -3.94
N MET A 228 -8.38 14.05 -3.18
CA MET A 228 -7.84 13.38 -1.99
C MET A 228 -8.32 13.98 -0.68
N SER A 229 -8.88 15.20 -0.68
CA SER A 229 -9.45 15.87 0.50
C SER A 229 -10.66 15.15 1.13
N GLY A 230 -11.07 13.98 0.63
CA GLY A 230 -12.28 13.27 1.07
C GLY A 230 -13.59 14.02 0.79
N ARG A 231 -13.53 15.26 0.28
CA ARG A 231 -14.69 16.12 -0.03
C ARG A 231 -15.64 15.45 -0.99
N LEU A 232 -15.11 14.74 -1.98
CA LEU A 232 -15.94 13.98 -2.91
C LEU A 232 -16.79 12.94 -2.20
N VAL A 233 -16.15 12.07 -1.42
CA VAL A 233 -16.84 11.00 -0.70
C VAL A 233 -17.91 11.62 0.19
N THR A 234 -17.54 12.67 0.91
CA THR A 234 -18.45 13.43 1.79
C THR A 234 -19.66 13.97 1.04
N ALA A 235 -19.43 14.68 -0.07
CA ALA A 235 -20.48 15.31 -0.85
C ALA A 235 -21.39 14.26 -1.50
N ALA A 236 -20.82 13.19 -2.05
CA ALA A 236 -21.57 12.08 -2.62
C ALA A 236 -22.48 11.44 -1.57
N LEU A 237 -21.92 11.12 -0.39
CA LEU A 237 -22.68 10.55 0.71
C LEU A 237 -23.76 11.50 1.24
N ARG A 238 -23.45 12.80 1.38
CA ARG A 238 -24.43 13.81 1.82
C ARG A 238 -25.57 13.98 0.85
N ALA A 239 -25.30 14.13 -0.45
CA ALA A 239 -26.35 14.25 -1.46
C ALA A 239 -27.20 13.00 -1.58
N ALA A 240 -26.61 11.83 -1.34
CA ALA A 240 -27.34 10.58 -1.33
C ALA A 240 -28.23 10.43 -0.07
N SER A 241 -27.84 11.09 1.03
CA SER A 241 -28.60 11.15 2.30
C SER A 241 -29.67 12.24 2.31
N HIS A 242 -29.39 13.34 1.62
CA HIS A 242 -30.17 14.56 1.55
C HIS A 242 -30.13 15.03 0.09
N PRO A 243 -31.05 14.57 -0.77
CA PRO A 243 -31.07 14.92 -2.19
C PRO A 243 -31.15 16.42 -2.48
N GLU A 244 -31.64 17.19 -1.51
CA GLU A 244 -31.73 18.65 -1.54
C GLU A 244 -30.39 19.35 -1.24
N ASP A 245 -29.37 18.61 -0.79
CA ASP A 245 -28.04 19.15 -0.46
C ASP A 245 -27.32 19.59 -1.74
N THR A 246 -26.93 20.86 -1.76
CA THR A 246 -26.25 21.51 -2.88
C THR A 246 -24.75 21.21 -2.92
N ALA A 247 -24.19 20.61 -1.86
CA ALA A 247 -22.76 20.32 -1.76
C ALA A 247 -22.24 19.43 -2.91
N LEU A 248 -23.01 18.42 -3.34
CA LEU A 248 -22.59 17.59 -4.47
C LEU A 248 -22.75 18.29 -5.83
N PRO A 249 -23.89 18.94 -6.16
CA PRO A 249 -23.97 19.76 -7.36
C PRO A 249 -22.87 20.83 -7.44
N ASP A 250 -22.55 21.49 -6.33
CA ASP A 250 -21.51 22.51 -6.28
C ASP A 250 -20.13 21.90 -6.45
N LEU A 251 -19.82 20.80 -5.73
CA LEU A 251 -18.56 20.10 -5.92
C LEU A 251 -18.41 19.52 -7.32
N ALA A 252 -19.47 18.94 -7.88
CA ALA A 252 -19.46 18.38 -9.22
C ALA A 252 -19.28 19.47 -10.27
N ARG A 253 -19.90 20.65 -10.07
CA ARG A 253 -19.68 21.82 -10.90
C ARG A 253 -18.23 22.28 -10.79
N ASP A 254 -17.69 22.45 -9.58
CA ASP A 254 -16.30 22.85 -9.36
C ASP A 254 -15.30 21.84 -9.97
N LEU A 255 -15.56 20.55 -9.80
CA LEU A 255 -14.74 19.48 -10.38
C LEU A 255 -14.86 19.41 -11.90
N ALA A 256 -16.05 19.53 -12.48
CA ALA A 256 -16.23 19.49 -13.92
C ALA A 256 -15.68 20.76 -14.59
N ASP A 257 -16.01 21.93 -14.03
CA ASP A 257 -15.65 23.24 -14.55
C ASP A 257 -14.18 23.57 -14.35
N GLY A 258 -13.59 23.17 -13.23
CA GLY A 258 -12.16 23.30 -12.99
C GLY A 258 -11.40 22.11 -13.54
N LEU A 259 -11.36 21.02 -12.77
CA LEU A 259 -10.48 19.90 -13.04
C LEU A 259 -10.81 19.14 -14.33
N GLY A 260 -12.09 18.89 -14.60
CA GLY A 260 -12.54 18.18 -15.79
C GLY A 260 -12.17 18.89 -17.07
N ARG A 261 -12.34 20.22 -17.11
CA ARG A 261 -11.84 21.05 -18.20
C ARG A 261 -10.32 20.94 -18.36
N ARG A 262 -9.55 20.97 -17.28
CA ARG A 262 -8.07 20.84 -17.32
C ARG A 262 -7.62 19.47 -17.80
N LEU A 263 -8.28 18.39 -17.38
CA LEU A 263 -7.99 17.02 -17.84
C LEU A 263 -8.39 16.81 -19.31
N ALA A 264 -9.54 17.34 -19.73
CA ALA A 264 -9.95 17.34 -21.14
C ALA A 264 -8.96 18.13 -22.01
N THR A 265 -8.45 19.25 -21.50
CA THR A 265 -7.40 20.06 -22.12
C THR A 265 -6.10 19.27 -22.24
N ALA A 266 -5.71 18.53 -21.19
CA ALA A 266 -4.52 17.68 -21.20
C ALA A 266 -4.64 16.54 -22.22
N LEU A 267 -5.80 15.88 -22.28
CA LEU A 267 -6.11 14.88 -23.31
C LEU A 267 -6.04 15.48 -24.72
N ARG A 268 -6.60 16.68 -24.92
CA ARG A 268 -6.52 17.39 -26.19
C ARG A 268 -5.08 17.74 -26.55
N ALA A 269 -4.26 18.18 -25.60
CA ALA A 269 -2.84 18.47 -25.81
C ALA A 269 -2.06 17.21 -26.23
N VAL A 270 -2.36 16.04 -25.66
CA VAL A 270 -1.72 14.78 -26.09
C VAL A 270 -2.18 14.34 -27.48
N ARG A 271 -3.47 14.53 -27.81
CA ARG A 271 -4.03 14.10 -29.10
C ARG A 271 -3.73 15.07 -30.25
N THR A 272 -3.52 16.34 -29.95
CA THR A 272 -3.22 17.40 -30.93
C THR A 272 -1.76 17.82 -30.85
N ASP A 273 -1.33 18.68 -31.77
CA ASP A 273 0.03 19.25 -31.76
C ASP A 273 0.09 20.60 -31.00
N THR A 274 -1.00 20.97 -30.32
CA THR A 274 -1.10 22.25 -29.63
C THR A 274 -0.56 22.13 -28.21
N PRO A 275 0.37 23.02 -27.78
CA PRO A 275 0.87 23.04 -26.41
C PRO A 275 -0.25 23.23 -25.37
N TYR A 276 -0.09 22.60 -24.20
CA TYR A 276 -1.09 22.64 -23.13
C TYR A 276 -1.39 24.06 -22.67
N GLY A 277 -0.37 24.88 -22.39
CA GLY A 277 -0.58 26.28 -21.98
C GLY A 277 -1.45 27.10 -22.94
N THR A 278 -1.35 26.85 -24.26
CA THR A 278 -2.21 27.50 -25.26
C THR A 278 -3.66 27.05 -25.15
N LEU A 279 -3.89 25.74 -25.06
CA LEU A 279 -5.23 25.18 -24.92
C LEU A 279 -5.88 25.56 -23.59
N ARG A 280 -5.09 25.65 -22.50
CA ARG A 280 -5.54 26.08 -21.19
C ARG A 280 -6.07 27.52 -21.23
N ALA A 281 -5.32 28.43 -21.84
CA ALA A 281 -5.76 29.82 -22.00
C ALA A 281 -7.07 29.95 -22.81
N GLU A 282 -7.23 29.15 -23.87
CA GLU A 282 -8.49 29.11 -24.64
C GLU A 282 -9.69 28.66 -23.79
N VAL A 283 -9.48 27.71 -22.88
CA VAL A 283 -10.54 27.12 -22.06
C VAL A 283 -10.91 28.00 -20.87
N ASP A 284 -9.93 28.68 -20.27
CA ASP A 284 -10.14 29.62 -19.16
C ASP A 284 -11.02 30.82 -19.60
N ASP A 285 -10.98 31.19 -20.90
CA ASP A 285 -11.81 32.25 -21.49
C ASP A 285 -13.21 31.76 -21.94
N ALA A 286 -13.44 30.44 -22.00
CA ALA A 286 -14.68 29.87 -22.52
C ALA A 286 -15.78 29.82 -21.44
N PRO A 287 -17.00 30.32 -21.73
CA PRO A 287 -18.12 30.19 -20.79
C PRO A 287 -18.43 28.70 -20.54
N ALA A 288 -18.82 28.38 -19.30
CA ALA A 288 -19.31 27.05 -18.98
C ALA A 288 -20.47 26.68 -19.92
N ALA A 289 -20.44 25.48 -20.48
CA ALA A 289 -21.50 25.01 -21.34
C ALA A 289 -22.75 24.73 -20.49
N ASP A 290 -23.85 25.42 -20.78
CA ASP A 290 -25.13 25.15 -20.13
C ASP A 290 -25.73 23.88 -20.74
N VAL A 291 -25.59 22.77 -20.03
CA VAL A 291 -26.15 21.47 -20.45
C VAL A 291 -27.48 21.28 -19.73
N ASP A 292 -28.57 21.26 -20.49
CA ASP A 292 -29.90 20.90 -19.98
C ASP A 292 -29.96 19.37 -19.76
N VAL A 293 -29.90 18.95 -18.50
CA VAL A 293 -29.82 17.53 -18.11
C VAL A 293 -31.11 17.09 -17.44
N ARG A 294 -31.71 16.00 -17.97
CA ARG A 294 -32.93 15.38 -17.42
C ARG A 294 -32.79 14.78 -16.02
N ASP A 295 -31.59 14.35 -15.65
CA ASP A 295 -31.23 13.88 -14.30
C ASP A 295 -29.90 14.54 -13.88
N PRO A 296 -29.97 15.66 -13.14
CA PRO A 296 -28.76 16.40 -12.79
C PRO A 296 -27.85 15.59 -11.88
N LEU A 297 -28.38 14.78 -10.94
CA LEU A 297 -27.56 14.06 -9.97
C LEU A 297 -26.68 13.01 -10.65
N ASP A 298 -27.28 12.17 -11.50
CA ASP A 298 -26.55 11.12 -12.22
C ASP A 298 -25.47 11.71 -13.13
N HIS A 299 -25.78 12.83 -13.79
CA HIS A 299 -24.83 13.55 -14.63
C HIS A 299 -23.66 14.15 -13.83
N HIS A 300 -23.92 14.75 -12.68
CA HIS A 300 -22.86 15.25 -11.79
C HIS A 300 -21.95 14.11 -11.33
N ILE A 301 -22.52 12.97 -10.93
CA ILE A 301 -21.71 11.80 -10.51
C ILE A 301 -20.92 11.22 -11.68
N ALA A 302 -21.52 11.10 -12.86
CA ALA A 302 -20.81 10.65 -14.06
C ALA A 302 -19.66 11.60 -14.46
N GLY A 303 -19.87 12.91 -14.30
CA GLY A 303 -18.83 13.92 -14.52
C GLY A 303 -17.66 13.74 -13.55
N ILE A 304 -17.94 13.57 -12.26
CA ILE A 304 -16.92 13.31 -11.24
C ILE A 304 -16.19 11.99 -11.51
N GLU A 305 -16.93 10.92 -11.84
CA GLU A 305 -16.36 9.60 -12.18
C GLU A 305 -15.37 9.72 -13.34
N ALA A 306 -15.77 10.42 -14.42
CA ALA A 306 -14.91 10.65 -15.57
C ALA A 306 -13.66 11.47 -15.21
N VAL A 307 -13.80 12.47 -14.32
CA VAL A 307 -12.68 13.27 -13.81
C VAL A 307 -11.69 12.41 -13.01
N HIS A 308 -12.19 11.62 -12.05
CA HIS A 308 -11.37 10.71 -11.25
C HIS A 308 -10.66 9.69 -12.15
N ALA A 309 -11.39 9.05 -13.05
CA ALA A 309 -10.87 8.05 -13.96
C ALA A 309 -9.82 8.61 -14.91
N ALA A 310 -10.03 9.84 -15.42
CA ALA A 310 -9.07 10.54 -16.25
C ALA A 310 -7.79 10.90 -15.50
N TYR A 311 -7.90 11.32 -14.25
CA TYR A 311 -6.75 11.60 -13.39
C TYR A 311 -5.91 10.35 -13.11
N ILE A 312 -6.55 9.24 -12.73
CA ILE A 312 -5.87 7.94 -12.56
C ILE A 312 -5.22 7.49 -13.87
N GLY A 313 -5.93 7.57 -15.00
CA GLY A 313 -5.40 7.20 -16.31
C GLY A 313 -4.15 8.00 -16.70
N LEU A 314 -4.10 9.30 -16.37
CA LEU A 314 -2.93 10.16 -16.57
C LEU A 314 -1.74 9.73 -15.71
N ILE A 315 -1.96 9.55 -14.39
CA ILE A 315 -0.92 9.11 -13.45
C ILE A 315 -0.28 7.81 -13.95
N VAL A 316 -1.10 6.85 -14.35
CA VAL A 316 -0.62 5.54 -14.79
C VAL A 316 0.12 5.61 -16.14
N ALA A 317 -0.37 6.40 -17.09
CA ALA A 317 0.31 6.61 -18.37
C ALA A 317 1.69 7.24 -18.20
N ALA A 318 1.79 8.18 -17.27
CA ALA A 318 3.03 8.87 -16.96
C ALA A 318 4.03 7.96 -16.22
N ALA A 319 3.56 7.19 -15.22
CA ALA A 319 4.35 6.14 -14.56
C ALA A 319 4.91 5.12 -15.57
N ARG A 320 4.09 4.68 -16.53
CA ARG A 320 4.51 3.76 -17.59
C ARG A 320 5.61 4.33 -18.46
N SER A 321 5.56 5.62 -18.74
CA SER A 321 6.53 6.30 -19.60
C SER A 321 7.89 6.49 -18.90
N ARG A 322 7.98 6.13 -17.60
CA ARG A 322 9.06 6.57 -16.71
C ARG A 322 9.30 8.08 -16.80
N ALA A 323 8.29 8.82 -17.28
CA ALA A 323 8.24 10.23 -17.06
C ALA A 323 8.19 10.33 -15.54
N ASP A 324 9.21 10.95 -14.97
CA ASP A 324 9.48 10.91 -13.55
C ASP A 324 8.40 11.70 -12.80
N LEU A 325 7.17 11.17 -12.74
CA LEU A 325 6.19 11.48 -11.71
C LEU A 325 6.62 10.87 -10.37
N SER A 326 7.54 9.90 -10.43
CA SER A 326 8.38 9.45 -9.34
C SER A 326 9.52 10.40 -9.03
N ASP A 327 9.64 11.56 -9.71
CA ASP A 327 10.38 12.68 -9.14
C ASP A 327 9.72 12.82 -7.77
N PRO A 328 10.46 12.71 -6.67
CA PRO A 328 9.89 12.66 -5.35
C PRO A 328 9.03 13.91 -4.99
N ARG A 329 9.11 14.94 -5.81
CA ARG A 329 8.15 16.04 -5.95
C ARG A 329 6.77 15.62 -6.49
N GLY A 330 6.50 14.35 -6.73
CA GLY A 330 5.18 13.81 -7.00
C GLY A 330 4.25 13.95 -5.80
N LEU A 331 4.82 14.08 -4.60
CA LEU A 331 4.10 14.52 -3.41
C LEU A 331 3.99 16.08 -3.34
N ASP A 332 4.95 16.83 -3.92
CA ASP A 332 4.78 18.28 -4.17
C ASP A 332 3.68 18.56 -5.22
N LEU A 333 3.44 17.62 -6.15
CA LEU A 333 2.26 17.61 -7.03
C LEU A 333 0.96 17.34 -6.24
N LEU A 334 1.00 17.33 -4.91
CA LEU A 334 -0.17 17.32 -4.02
C LEU A 334 -0.24 18.61 -3.19
N GLY A 335 0.53 19.65 -3.56
CA GLY A 335 0.64 20.88 -2.79
C GLY A 335 1.25 20.72 -1.39
N LEU A 336 1.65 19.50 -1.01
CA LEU A 336 2.27 19.20 0.27
C LEU A 336 3.75 19.57 0.19
N ASP A 337 4.22 20.41 1.10
CA ASP A 337 5.66 20.57 1.26
C ASP A 337 6.31 19.26 1.75
N ALA A 338 7.63 19.16 1.68
CA ALA A 338 8.34 17.96 2.08
C ALA A 338 8.15 17.56 3.56
N ALA A 339 7.87 18.53 4.45
CA ALA A 339 7.58 18.25 5.86
C ALA A 339 6.20 17.57 6.00
N ARG A 340 5.19 18.11 5.34
CA ARG A 340 3.84 17.55 5.36
C ARG A 340 3.76 16.22 4.63
N THR A 341 4.48 16.09 3.52
CA THR A 341 4.70 14.83 2.81
C THR A 341 5.28 13.75 3.73
N THR A 342 6.33 14.11 4.48
CA THR A 342 6.93 13.21 5.47
C THR A 342 5.94 12.81 6.56
N GLU A 343 5.18 13.76 7.10
CA GLU A 343 4.17 13.50 8.12
C GLU A 343 3.10 12.51 7.62
N VAL A 344 2.53 12.77 6.44
CA VAL A 344 1.52 11.89 5.82
C VAL A 344 2.10 10.51 5.55
N GLY A 345 3.31 10.45 5.00
CA GLY A 345 4.03 9.20 4.77
C GLY A 345 4.16 8.37 6.05
N LEU A 346 4.64 8.96 7.15
CA LEU A 346 4.79 8.26 8.43
C LEU A 346 3.46 7.83 9.05
N ARG A 347 2.41 8.65 8.95
CA ARG A 347 1.07 8.29 9.42
C ARG A 347 0.49 7.10 8.65
N ILE A 348 0.74 7.01 7.35
CA ILE A 348 0.39 5.83 6.53
C ILE A 348 1.07 4.56 7.05
N TRP A 349 2.28 4.67 7.62
CA TRP A 349 2.97 3.59 8.33
C TRP A 349 2.44 3.32 9.75
N GLY A 350 1.31 3.94 10.13
CA GLY A 350 0.68 3.79 11.44
C GLY A 350 1.35 4.59 12.56
N TRP A 351 2.26 5.51 12.24
CA TRP A 351 2.94 6.32 13.26
C TRP A 351 2.02 7.43 13.75
N GLN A 352 2.02 7.67 15.06
CA GLN A 352 1.43 8.87 15.63
C GLN A 352 2.47 9.98 15.59
N VAL A 353 2.43 10.81 14.55
CA VAL A 353 3.41 11.87 14.34
C VAL A 353 3.02 13.11 15.14
N ASP A 354 3.86 13.47 16.11
CA ASP A 354 3.68 14.63 16.98
C ASP A 354 4.16 15.91 16.30
N SER A 355 5.31 15.85 15.62
CA SER A 355 5.82 16.96 14.81
C SER A 355 6.73 16.49 13.68
N VAL A 356 6.72 17.25 12.58
CA VAL A 356 7.73 17.18 11.52
C VAL A 356 8.22 18.59 11.25
N SER A 357 9.53 18.76 11.19
CA SER A 357 10.16 20.00 10.78
C SER A 357 11.26 19.72 9.78
N LEU A 358 11.38 20.61 8.81
CA LEU A 358 12.38 20.55 7.76
C LEU A 358 13.12 21.88 7.75
N ASP A 359 14.44 21.83 7.94
CA ASP A 359 15.32 22.96 7.67
C ASP A 359 16.09 22.72 6.35
N ASP A 360 16.96 23.66 5.96
CA ASP A 360 17.70 23.59 4.70
C ASP A 360 18.59 22.33 4.57
N THR A 361 18.92 21.68 5.69
CA THR A 361 19.91 20.60 5.77
C THR A 361 19.44 19.34 6.48
N SER A 362 18.36 19.42 7.26
CA SER A 362 17.93 18.37 8.18
C SER A 362 16.42 18.19 8.21
N LEU A 363 15.99 16.94 8.27
CA LEU A 363 14.63 16.52 8.62
C LEU A 363 14.60 16.13 10.09
N THR A 364 13.73 16.73 10.88
CA THR A 364 13.47 16.33 12.27
C THR A 364 12.03 15.83 12.42
N VAL A 365 11.86 14.65 13.03
CA VAL A 365 10.56 14.01 13.27
C VAL A 365 10.44 13.63 14.73
N GLU A 366 9.31 13.94 15.35
CA GLU A 366 8.89 13.38 16.63
C GLU A 366 7.63 12.54 16.43
N ALA A 367 7.67 11.27 16.87
CA ALA A 367 6.55 10.37 16.67
C ALA A 367 6.50 9.24 17.71
N THR A 368 5.29 8.73 17.97
CA THR A 368 5.06 7.49 18.71
C THR A 368 4.83 6.34 17.73
N LEU A 369 5.53 5.24 17.95
CA LEU A 369 5.59 4.09 17.06
C LEU A 369 4.54 3.03 17.40
N PRO A 370 3.87 2.41 16.41
CA PRO A 370 3.07 1.23 16.64
C PRO A 370 3.96 0.02 17.03
N LEU A 371 3.34 -1.00 17.61
CA LEU A 371 4.01 -2.25 18.04
C LEU A 371 4.81 -2.96 16.94
N ASP A 372 4.41 -2.77 15.68
CA ASP A 372 4.96 -3.42 14.48
C ASP A 372 5.63 -2.40 13.52
N ALA A 373 6.03 -1.24 14.03
CA ALA A 373 6.67 -0.21 13.23
C ALA A 373 7.86 -0.77 12.43
N LYS A 374 8.13 -0.22 11.25
CA LYS A 374 9.32 -0.54 10.45
C LYS A 374 10.12 0.72 10.18
N VAL A 375 10.89 1.20 11.17
CA VAL A 375 11.59 2.50 11.10
C VAL A 375 12.47 2.64 9.86
N VAL A 376 13.30 1.64 9.57
CA VAL A 376 14.18 1.68 8.40
C VAL A 376 13.37 1.70 7.10
N THR A 377 12.30 0.92 7.01
CA THR A 377 11.50 0.90 5.78
C THR A 377 10.75 2.21 5.59
N ALA A 378 10.15 2.77 6.64
CA ALA A 378 9.41 4.02 6.58
C ALA A 378 10.31 5.19 6.15
N ILE A 379 11.50 5.31 6.75
CA ILE A 379 12.46 6.36 6.37
C ILE A 379 13.10 6.07 5.01
N GLY A 380 13.36 4.81 4.68
CA GLY A 380 13.80 4.43 3.33
C GLY A 380 12.76 4.84 2.28
N VAL A 381 11.47 4.69 2.55
CA VAL A 381 10.43 5.21 1.67
C VAL A 381 10.52 6.72 1.61
N ILE A 382 10.61 7.45 2.74
CA ILE A 382 10.55 8.93 2.73
C ILE A 382 11.81 9.62 2.18
N ALA A 383 13.00 9.06 2.41
CA ALA A 383 14.28 9.74 2.15
C ALA A 383 14.46 10.26 0.71
N PRO A 384 14.09 9.50 -0.34
CA PRO A 384 14.10 10.02 -1.72
C PRO A 384 13.27 11.28 -1.89
N TYR A 385 12.20 11.47 -1.09
CA TYR A 385 11.25 12.57 -1.15
C TYR A 385 11.69 13.85 -0.46
N LEU A 386 12.90 13.89 0.09
CA LEU A 386 13.43 15.09 0.72
C LEU A 386 14.18 15.97 -0.29
N PRO A 387 14.10 17.31 -0.16
CA PRO A 387 14.84 18.23 -1.03
C PRO A 387 16.34 17.93 -1.05
N GLU A 388 17.03 18.19 -2.18
CA GLU A 388 18.46 17.88 -2.35
C GLU A 388 19.36 18.55 -1.28
N GLY A 389 18.93 19.65 -0.68
CA GLY A 389 19.64 20.32 0.42
C GLY A 389 19.63 19.51 1.72
N VAL A 390 18.61 18.68 1.93
CA VAL A 390 18.38 17.93 3.16
C VAL A 390 19.27 16.68 3.15
N SER A 391 20.27 16.70 4.03
CA SER A 391 21.37 15.75 4.04
C SER A 391 21.40 14.86 5.27
N THR A 392 20.64 15.21 6.32
CA THR A 392 20.56 14.46 7.58
C THR A 392 19.11 14.26 8.01
N VAL A 393 18.88 13.20 8.78
CA VAL A 393 17.61 12.91 9.46
C VAL A 393 17.87 12.77 10.95
N ALA A 394 16.96 13.31 11.76
CA ALA A 394 16.91 13.19 13.21
C ALA A 394 15.49 12.77 13.62
N LEU A 395 15.36 11.64 14.30
CA LEU A 395 14.09 11.07 14.71
C LEU A 395 14.10 10.95 16.22
N THR A 396 13.06 11.48 16.86
CA THR A 396 12.79 11.22 18.26
C THR A 396 11.53 10.36 18.35
N LEU A 397 11.73 9.09 18.72
CA LEU A 397 10.74 8.04 18.58
C LEU A 397 10.34 7.51 19.96
N THR A 398 9.05 7.54 20.29
CA THR A 398 8.51 6.90 21.49
C THR A 398 8.07 5.48 21.14
N GLY A 399 8.73 4.49 21.73
CA GLY A 399 8.44 3.07 21.51
C GLY A 399 7.18 2.60 22.26
N PRO A 400 6.73 1.36 22.01
CA PRO A 400 5.58 0.76 22.71
C PRO A 400 5.78 0.58 24.23
N ASP A 401 7.01 0.65 24.69
CA ASP A 401 7.40 0.62 26.11
C ASP A 401 7.44 2.02 26.75
N ASP A 402 6.93 3.04 26.05
CA ASP A 402 6.92 4.45 26.44
C ASP A 402 8.33 5.04 26.61
N ARG A 403 9.36 4.38 26.08
CA ARG A 403 10.73 4.92 26.06
C ARG A 403 10.95 5.74 24.82
N ARG A 404 11.61 6.89 25.03
CA ARG A 404 11.99 7.82 23.97
C ARG A 404 13.41 7.50 23.51
N HIS A 405 13.55 7.27 22.22
CA HIS A 405 14.80 6.96 21.55
C HIS A 405 15.13 8.05 20.52
N HIS A 406 16.42 8.34 20.34
CA HIS A 406 16.91 9.29 19.36
C HIS A 406 17.71 8.56 18.28
N LEU A 407 17.32 8.73 17.01
CA LEU A 407 18.01 8.18 15.85
C LEU A 407 18.42 9.32 14.92
N GLU A 408 19.70 9.44 14.61
CA GLU A 408 20.19 10.47 13.69
C GLU A 408 21.23 9.94 12.71
N GLY A 409 21.32 10.53 11.52
CA GLY A 409 22.39 10.21 10.57
C GLY A 409 22.18 10.80 9.17
N PRO A 410 23.11 10.52 8.25
CA PRO A 410 23.04 11.05 6.88
C PRO A 410 21.94 10.38 6.07
N LEU A 411 21.32 11.12 5.15
CA LEU A 411 20.28 10.65 4.22
C LEU A 411 20.82 9.95 2.97
N ALA A 412 22.06 10.23 2.58
CA ALA A 412 22.65 9.63 1.36
C ALA A 412 22.62 8.09 1.33
N PRO A 413 22.87 7.36 2.43
CA PRO A 413 22.71 5.90 2.47
C PRO A 413 21.28 5.43 2.25
N TRP A 414 20.29 6.20 2.72
CA TRP A 414 18.87 5.89 2.54
C TRP A 414 18.45 6.04 1.08
N ASN A 415 18.86 7.11 0.40
CA ASN A 415 18.59 7.29 -1.03
C ASN A 415 19.17 6.15 -1.87
N ALA A 416 20.38 5.69 -1.51
CA ALA A 416 20.98 4.51 -2.12
C ALA A 416 20.16 3.24 -1.84
N TYR A 417 19.66 3.06 -0.61
CA TYR A 417 18.79 1.94 -0.24
C TYR A 417 17.47 1.92 -1.00
N SER A 418 16.89 3.08 -1.30
CA SER A 418 15.57 3.17 -1.96
C SER A 418 15.66 3.03 -3.48
N THR A 419 16.83 3.27 -4.07
CA THR A 419 17.06 3.08 -5.52
C THR A 419 16.74 1.62 -5.92
N PRO A 420 15.87 1.36 -6.94
CA PRO A 420 15.43 0.01 -7.30
C PRO A 420 16.56 -0.98 -7.61
N ASP A 421 17.58 -0.54 -8.36
CA ASP A 421 18.69 -1.39 -8.84
C ASP A 421 19.87 -1.48 -7.84
N SER A 422 19.70 -0.99 -6.61
CA SER A 422 20.77 -1.02 -5.60
C SER A 422 20.93 -2.41 -4.96
N ASP A 423 22.15 -2.73 -4.53
CA ASP A 423 22.40 -3.87 -3.63
C ASP A 423 21.81 -3.53 -2.25
N LYS A 424 20.52 -3.85 -2.05
CA LYS A 424 19.76 -3.54 -0.83
C LYS A 424 20.44 -4.01 0.45
N THR A 425 21.23 -5.09 0.38
CA THR A 425 21.95 -5.62 1.53
C THR A 425 23.09 -4.71 1.93
N VAL A 426 23.89 -4.26 0.97
CA VAL A 426 24.99 -3.31 1.24
C VAL A 426 24.44 -1.94 1.62
N ALA A 427 23.38 -1.48 0.95
CA ALA A 427 22.76 -0.21 1.27
C ALA A 427 22.15 -0.20 2.69
N LEU A 428 21.54 -1.30 3.14
CA LEU A 428 21.07 -1.43 4.52
C LEU A 428 22.24 -1.38 5.53
N ALA A 429 23.37 -2.01 5.22
CA ALA A 429 24.56 -1.92 6.08
C ALA A 429 25.15 -0.51 6.10
N ASP A 430 25.07 0.23 5.00
CA ASP A 430 25.47 1.65 4.92
C ASP A 430 24.57 2.52 5.80
N VAL A 431 23.25 2.30 5.72
CA VAL A 431 22.27 2.97 6.59
C VAL A 431 22.61 2.70 8.05
N LEU A 432 22.60 1.44 8.48
CA LEU A 432 22.82 1.08 9.89
C LEU A 432 24.22 1.46 10.40
N GLY A 433 25.24 1.41 9.53
CA GLY A 433 26.61 1.78 9.87
C GLY A 433 26.84 3.28 10.03
N SER A 434 25.97 4.11 9.42
CA SER A 434 26.06 5.58 9.48
C SER A 434 25.13 6.22 10.50
N LEU A 435 24.16 5.47 11.02
CA LEU A 435 23.21 5.95 12.02
C LEU A 435 23.81 5.95 13.43
N VAL A 436 23.40 6.94 14.21
CA VAL A 436 23.61 7.06 15.64
C VAL A 436 22.27 6.85 16.34
N PHE A 437 22.21 5.89 17.25
CA PHE A 437 21.06 5.54 18.07
C PHE A 437 21.40 5.81 19.55
N ASP A 438 20.64 6.69 20.19
CA ASP A 438 20.84 7.14 21.58
C ASP A 438 22.30 7.56 21.88
N GLY A 439 22.92 8.25 20.91
CA GLY A 439 24.31 8.74 21.00
C GLY A 439 25.39 7.69 20.73
N ALA A 440 25.04 6.45 20.42
CA ALA A 440 25.96 5.38 20.05
C ALA A 440 25.77 4.95 18.58
N PRO A 441 26.80 4.44 17.87
CA PRO A 441 26.60 3.90 16.53
C PRO A 441 25.56 2.78 16.51
N ALA A 442 24.55 2.86 15.65
CA ALA A 442 23.48 1.86 15.55
C ALA A 442 24.01 0.48 15.16
N MET A 443 25.03 0.44 14.29
CA MET A 443 25.83 -0.74 14.02
C MET A 443 27.30 -0.46 14.32
N PRO A 444 27.86 -0.95 15.45
CA PRO A 444 29.25 -0.66 15.72
C PRO A 444 30.20 -1.37 14.76
N ARG A 445 31.32 -0.70 14.57
CA ARG A 445 32.28 -0.89 13.49
C ARG A 445 32.76 -2.32 13.30
N ALA A 446 32.88 -3.11 14.38
CA ALA A 446 33.31 -4.51 14.29
C ALA A 446 32.30 -5.40 13.53
N VAL A 447 30.99 -5.16 13.69
CA VAL A 447 29.94 -5.87 12.93
C VAL A 447 30.03 -5.49 11.46
N HIS A 448 30.02 -4.20 11.17
CA HIS A 448 30.09 -3.67 9.81
C HIS A 448 31.33 -4.22 9.08
N ARG A 449 32.50 -4.14 9.74
CA ARG A 449 33.77 -4.67 9.22
C ARG A 449 33.68 -6.16 8.88
N ARG A 450 33.11 -6.98 9.76
CA ARG A 450 32.93 -8.41 9.52
C ARG A 450 31.99 -8.69 8.34
N LEU A 451 30.86 -7.97 8.24
CA LEU A 451 29.90 -8.11 7.14
C LEU A 451 30.54 -7.77 5.80
N VAL A 452 31.15 -6.59 5.70
CA VAL A 452 31.83 -6.12 4.48
C VAL A 452 32.98 -7.04 4.10
N ALA A 453 33.78 -7.50 5.06
CA ALA A 453 34.85 -8.47 4.80
C ALA A 453 34.30 -9.81 4.28
N THR A 454 33.19 -10.30 4.82
CA THR A 454 32.53 -11.54 4.39
C THR A 454 32.00 -11.41 2.96
N TRP A 455 31.34 -10.29 2.63
CA TRP A 455 30.85 -10.03 1.30
C TRP A 455 31.98 -9.80 0.29
N ALA A 456 33.06 -9.14 0.68
CA ALA A 456 34.23 -8.98 -0.17
C ALA A 456 34.90 -10.33 -0.48
N ALA A 457 35.07 -11.19 0.53
CA ALA A 457 35.61 -12.54 0.35
C ALA A 457 34.72 -13.42 -0.55
N THR A 458 33.40 -13.21 -0.50
CA THR A 458 32.45 -13.88 -1.39
C THR A 458 32.53 -13.33 -2.81
N GLY A 459 32.58 -12.00 -2.96
CA GLY A 459 32.68 -11.32 -4.24
C GLY A 459 33.96 -11.67 -5.01
N MET A 460 35.05 -11.99 -4.32
CA MET A 460 36.29 -12.48 -4.95
C MET A 460 36.14 -13.76 -5.77
N LYS A 461 35.13 -14.57 -5.48
CA LYS A 461 34.87 -15.83 -6.19
C LYS A 461 34.05 -15.64 -7.47
N GLN A 462 33.52 -14.42 -7.68
CA GLN A 462 32.69 -14.09 -8.84
C GLN A 462 33.55 -13.61 -10.01
N ASP A 463 32.96 -13.62 -11.21
CA ASP A 463 33.64 -13.11 -12.40
C ASP A 463 33.98 -11.61 -12.25
N PRO A 464 35.18 -11.15 -12.68
CA PRO A 464 35.64 -9.78 -12.45
C PRO A 464 34.68 -8.65 -12.91
N PRO A 465 33.97 -8.75 -14.05
CA PRO A 465 32.99 -7.74 -14.46
C PRO A 465 31.85 -7.54 -13.45
N VAL A 466 31.49 -8.59 -12.70
CA VAL A 466 30.46 -8.56 -11.65
C VAL A 466 31.08 -8.20 -10.30
N ALA A 467 32.24 -8.79 -9.98
CA ALA A 467 32.91 -8.63 -8.69
C ALA A 467 33.41 -7.19 -8.44
N VAL A 468 34.04 -6.55 -9.44
CA VAL A 468 34.72 -5.26 -9.25
C VAL A 468 33.75 -4.12 -8.89
N PRO A 469 32.60 -3.93 -9.57
CA PRO A 469 31.62 -2.92 -9.16
C PRO A 469 31.14 -3.12 -7.72
N ARG A 470 30.82 -4.36 -7.34
CA ARG A 470 30.37 -4.68 -5.98
C ARG A 470 31.45 -4.42 -4.92
N LEU A 471 32.69 -4.84 -5.17
CA LEU A 471 33.82 -4.57 -4.28
C LEU A 471 34.10 -3.08 -4.14
N ARG A 472 33.94 -2.27 -5.20
CA ARG A 472 34.03 -0.80 -5.09
C ARG A 472 32.95 -0.25 -4.16
N ARG A 473 31.72 -0.74 -4.25
CA ARG A 473 30.64 -0.34 -3.34
C ARG A 473 30.97 -0.70 -1.89
N LEU A 474 31.49 -1.92 -1.64
CA LEU A 474 31.94 -2.35 -0.31
C LEU A 474 33.10 -1.50 0.25
N ARG A 475 33.99 -0.99 -0.61
CA ARG A 475 35.02 -0.04 -0.20
C ARG A 475 34.42 1.30 0.21
N GLU A 476 33.46 1.84 -0.55
CA GLU A 476 32.80 3.10 -0.17
C GLU A 476 31.98 2.92 1.12
N SER A 477 31.36 1.77 1.32
CA SER A 477 30.71 1.38 2.59
C SER A 477 31.67 1.45 3.77
N ALA A 478 32.88 0.89 3.63
CA ALA A 478 33.90 0.97 4.68
C ALA A 478 34.33 2.41 4.97
N ARG A 479 34.45 3.27 3.95
CA ARG A 479 34.79 4.68 4.12
C ARG A 479 33.68 5.47 4.82
N LEU A 480 32.42 5.18 4.49
CA LEU A 480 31.25 5.80 5.09
C LEU A 480 31.27 5.69 6.62
N VAL A 481 31.68 4.53 7.15
CA VAL A 481 31.77 4.28 8.60
C VAL A 481 33.14 4.62 9.20
N GLY A 482 34.02 5.32 8.45
CA GLY A 482 35.36 5.70 8.89
C GLY A 482 36.33 4.52 9.06
N ASP A 483 36.15 3.43 8.31
CA ASP A 483 37.01 2.24 8.34
C ASP A 483 38.06 2.19 7.23
N ASP A 484 39.06 3.07 7.35
CA ASP A 484 40.15 3.21 6.37
C ASP A 484 40.96 1.92 6.14
N GLU A 485 41.16 1.14 7.20
CA GLU A 485 41.90 -0.13 7.14
C GLU A 485 41.16 -1.15 6.28
N LEU A 486 39.84 -1.28 6.49
CA LEU A 486 38.98 -2.12 5.70
C LEU A 486 38.85 -1.62 4.26
N ALA A 487 38.69 -0.32 4.05
CA ALA A 487 38.63 0.27 2.72
C ALA A 487 39.93 0.03 1.93
N SER A 488 41.08 0.11 2.59
CA SER A 488 42.38 -0.26 2.00
C SER A 488 42.43 -1.74 1.64
N ALA A 489 42.01 -2.63 2.54
CA ALA A 489 42.02 -4.07 2.27
C ALA A 489 41.11 -4.45 1.09
N VAL A 490 39.90 -3.87 1.01
CA VAL A 490 39.01 -4.06 -0.14
C VAL A 490 39.62 -3.52 -1.43
N THR A 491 40.40 -2.43 -1.37
CA THR A 491 41.16 -1.93 -2.52
C THR A 491 42.22 -2.93 -3.00
N GLY A 492 42.91 -3.59 -2.07
CA GLY A 492 43.82 -4.70 -2.37
C GLY A 492 43.10 -5.85 -3.08
N VAL A 493 41.93 -6.24 -2.57
CA VAL A 493 41.08 -7.28 -3.18
C VAL A 493 40.64 -6.92 -4.60
N ILE A 494 40.19 -5.69 -4.84
CA ILE A 494 39.83 -5.22 -6.19
C ILE A 494 41.01 -5.38 -7.15
N THR A 495 42.22 -5.05 -6.69
CA THR A 495 43.45 -5.17 -7.48
C THR A 495 43.76 -6.63 -7.81
N VAL A 496 43.63 -7.53 -6.85
CA VAL A 496 43.81 -8.98 -7.05
C VAL A 496 42.82 -9.54 -8.08
N VAL A 497 41.52 -9.22 -7.94
CA VAL A 497 40.47 -9.69 -8.85
C VAL A 497 40.70 -9.17 -10.27
N ARG A 498 41.08 -7.89 -10.43
CA ARG A 498 41.35 -7.29 -11.74
C ARG A 498 42.58 -7.88 -12.43
N ASN A 499 43.66 -8.12 -11.69
CA ASN A 499 44.91 -8.67 -12.24
C ASN A 499 44.77 -10.16 -12.59
N GLY A 500 43.96 -10.90 -11.81
CA GLY A 500 43.61 -12.29 -12.12
C GLY A 500 42.99 -12.46 -13.51
N LEU A 501 42.11 -11.52 -13.91
CA LEU A 501 41.52 -11.49 -15.26
C LEU A 501 42.58 -11.39 -16.35
N GLN A 502 43.61 -10.58 -16.11
CA GLN A 502 44.64 -10.27 -17.11
C GLN A 502 45.76 -11.32 -17.16
N LYS A 503 45.70 -12.35 -16.29
CA LYS A 503 46.80 -13.31 -16.05
C LYS A 503 48.13 -12.61 -15.74
N VAL A 504 48.07 -11.40 -15.20
CA VAL A 504 49.25 -10.63 -14.81
C VAL A 504 49.71 -11.15 -13.45
N MET A 505 51.02 -11.30 -13.27
CA MET A 505 51.61 -11.73 -12.02
C MET A 505 51.17 -10.78 -10.89
N LEU A 506 50.56 -11.31 -9.83
CA LEU A 506 50.07 -10.51 -8.71
C LEU A 506 51.23 -9.81 -8.02
N ASP A 507 51.15 -8.47 -7.87
CA ASP A 507 52.05 -7.74 -6.99
C ASP A 507 51.89 -8.28 -5.55
N PRO A 508 52.94 -8.82 -4.91
CA PRO A 508 52.88 -9.29 -3.53
C PRO A 508 52.30 -8.27 -2.56
N LYS A 509 52.46 -6.96 -2.84
CA LYS A 509 51.88 -5.89 -2.02
C LYS A 509 50.36 -5.85 -2.07
N SER A 510 49.73 -6.27 -3.16
CA SER A 510 48.26 -6.32 -3.30
C SER A 510 47.66 -7.54 -2.59
N ALA A 511 48.44 -8.61 -2.44
CA ALA A 511 48.00 -9.84 -1.75
C ALA A 511 48.14 -9.76 -0.21
N LYS A 512 48.91 -8.79 0.31
CA LYS A 512 49.20 -8.68 1.75
C LYS A 512 47.96 -8.43 2.61
N ASP A 513 46.93 -7.81 2.05
CA ASP A 513 45.71 -7.43 2.78
C ASP A 513 44.65 -8.55 2.77
N LEU A 514 44.86 -9.60 1.98
CA LEU A 514 43.95 -10.73 1.85
C LEU A 514 43.79 -11.53 3.16
N PRO A 515 44.87 -11.85 3.90
CA PRO A 515 44.76 -12.53 5.19
C PRO A 515 44.00 -11.70 6.23
N LEU A 516 44.13 -10.36 6.20
CA LEU A 516 43.40 -9.47 7.11
C LEU A 516 41.90 -9.56 6.85
N LEU A 517 41.49 -9.45 5.58
CA LEU A 517 40.08 -9.52 5.19
C LEU A 517 39.47 -10.89 5.50
N ILE A 518 40.20 -11.98 5.24
CA ILE A 518 39.77 -13.35 5.62
C ILE A 518 39.69 -13.48 7.15
N GLY A 519 40.62 -12.86 7.88
CA GLY A 519 40.61 -12.82 9.35
C GLY A 519 39.36 -12.15 9.90
N TRP A 520 39.00 -10.97 9.40
CA TRP A 520 37.77 -10.28 9.78
C TRP A 520 36.52 -11.07 9.41
N ALA A 521 36.47 -11.66 8.21
CA ALA A 521 35.33 -12.48 7.79
C ALA A 521 35.14 -13.74 8.68
N ARG A 522 36.23 -14.27 9.24
CA ARG A 522 36.22 -15.43 10.15
C ARG A 522 36.09 -15.07 11.62
N THR A 523 36.17 -13.78 11.95
CA THR A 523 35.97 -13.34 13.33
C THR A 523 34.57 -13.81 13.76
N PRO A 524 34.39 -14.38 14.97
CA PRO A 524 33.07 -14.73 15.46
C PRO A 524 32.11 -13.56 15.31
N ALA A 525 30.81 -13.85 15.13
CA ALA A 525 29.83 -12.79 15.28
C ALA A 525 30.05 -12.15 16.64
N PRO A 526 30.13 -10.81 16.73
CA PRO A 526 30.17 -10.19 18.03
C PRO A 526 28.94 -10.62 18.80
N ASP A 527 29.10 -10.77 20.11
CA ASP A 527 28.05 -11.25 21.00
C ASP A 527 26.79 -10.40 20.76
N PRO A 528 25.66 -11.00 20.32
CA PRO A 528 24.41 -10.28 20.19
C PRO A 528 24.05 -9.52 21.47
N ALA A 529 24.46 -10.00 22.65
CA ALA A 529 24.25 -9.32 23.93
C ALA A 529 24.91 -7.92 23.99
N ALA A 530 26.05 -7.72 23.34
CA ALA A 530 26.74 -6.42 23.30
C ALA A 530 26.00 -5.37 22.45
N PHE A 531 24.96 -5.81 21.73
CA PHE A 531 24.13 -5.02 20.84
C PHE A 531 22.66 -5.26 21.17
N ALA A 532 22.35 -6.05 22.20
CA ALA A 532 20.99 -6.52 22.42
C ALA A 532 20.07 -5.37 22.82
N ASP A 533 20.59 -4.30 23.40
CA ASP A 533 19.80 -3.10 23.70
C ASP A 533 19.55 -2.28 22.43
N THR A 534 20.54 -2.10 21.55
CA THR A 534 20.39 -1.35 20.29
C THR A 534 19.62 -2.15 19.24
N LEU A 535 19.96 -3.42 19.04
CA LEU A 535 19.23 -4.36 18.19
C LEU A 535 17.91 -4.75 18.81
N GLY A 536 17.77 -4.79 20.13
CA GLY A 536 16.51 -5.05 20.80
C GLY A 536 15.59 -3.86 20.71
N ALA A 537 16.09 -2.63 20.88
CA ALA A 537 15.32 -1.43 20.61
C ALA A 537 14.97 -1.35 19.12
N LEU A 538 15.95 -1.42 18.19
CA LEU A 538 15.68 -1.45 16.75
C LEU A 538 14.78 -2.63 16.35
N ALA A 539 14.87 -3.79 16.99
CA ALA A 539 14.00 -4.93 16.76
C ALA A 539 12.61 -4.71 17.36
N ILE A 540 12.46 -4.10 18.53
CA ILE A 540 11.14 -3.66 19.04
C ILE A 540 10.54 -2.65 18.05
N LEU A 541 11.37 -1.79 17.45
CA LEU A 541 10.98 -0.88 16.37
C LEU A 541 10.88 -1.54 14.98
N GLN A 542 10.98 -2.87 14.86
CA GLN A 542 10.94 -3.63 13.59
C GLN A 542 10.17 -4.96 13.67
N SER A 543 9.80 -5.43 14.86
CA SER A 543 9.29 -6.78 15.06
C SER A 543 7.80 -6.81 14.79
N THR A 544 7.41 -7.54 13.75
CA THR A 544 6.04 -8.03 13.62
C THR A 544 5.75 -8.94 14.81
N PRO A 545 4.61 -8.77 15.52
CA PRO A 545 4.20 -9.77 16.49
C PRO A 545 4.07 -11.09 15.74
N THR A 546 4.88 -12.08 16.15
CA THR A 546 4.58 -13.46 15.79
C THR A 546 3.29 -13.73 16.54
N GLN A 547 2.13 -13.61 15.87
CA GLN A 547 0.89 -14.13 16.41
C GLN A 547 1.19 -15.58 16.77
N SER A 548 1.30 -15.83 18.07
CA SER A 548 1.31 -17.18 18.58
C SER A 548 -0.06 -17.70 18.19
N ALA A 549 -0.15 -18.43 17.08
CA ALA A 549 -1.33 -19.21 16.76
C ALA A 549 -1.69 -19.93 18.07
N PRO A 550 -2.92 -19.78 18.59
CA PRO A 550 -3.30 -20.40 19.84
C PRO A 550 -2.89 -21.85 19.74
N ALA A 551 -2.04 -22.31 20.66
CA ALA A 551 -1.57 -23.68 20.69
C ALA A 551 -2.83 -24.55 20.70
N GLN A 552 -3.15 -25.14 19.55
CA GLN A 552 -4.24 -26.08 19.41
C GLN A 552 -3.81 -27.29 20.24
N SER A 553 -4.35 -27.37 21.45
CA SER A 553 -4.40 -28.63 22.18
C SER A 553 -5.23 -29.57 21.32
N ALA A 554 -4.57 -30.38 20.49
CA ALA A 554 -5.22 -31.48 19.81
C ALA A 554 -5.92 -32.33 20.89
N PRO A 555 -7.24 -32.56 20.81
CA PRO A 555 -7.88 -33.47 21.72
C PRO A 555 -7.25 -34.85 21.51
N ALA A 556 -6.73 -35.43 22.59
CA ALA A 556 -6.29 -36.82 22.59
C ALA A 556 -7.49 -37.69 22.22
N GLN A 557 -7.55 -38.14 20.97
CA GLN A 557 -8.49 -39.17 20.54
C GLN A 557 -8.05 -40.48 21.20
N GLU A 558 -8.82 -40.94 22.18
CA GLU A 558 -8.78 -42.33 22.63
C GLU A 558 -9.19 -43.21 21.43
N ALA A 559 -8.25 -44.04 20.95
CA ALA A 559 -8.53 -45.00 19.90
C ALA A 559 -9.55 -46.04 20.42
N PRO A 560 -10.59 -46.38 19.63
CA PRO A 560 -11.51 -47.44 20.01
C PRO A 560 -10.78 -48.79 19.98
N VAL A 561 -10.81 -49.48 21.11
CA VAL A 561 -10.37 -50.88 21.25
C VAL A 561 -11.27 -51.74 20.35
N GLN A 562 -10.73 -52.21 19.23
CA GLN A 562 -11.38 -53.21 18.39
C GLN A 562 -10.97 -54.61 18.87
N ASP A 563 -11.92 -55.35 19.42
CA ASP A 563 -11.80 -56.79 19.66
C ASP A 563 -11.64 -57.52 18.31
N THR A 564 -10.50 -58.17 18.13
CA THR A 564 -10.22 -59.01 16.96
C THR A 564 -10.78 -60.42 17.21
N PRO A 565 -11.61 -61.00 16.33
CA PRO A 565 -12.00 -62.40 16.47
C PRO A 565 -10.84 -63.31 16.10
N ALA A 566 -10.53 -64.26 16.98
CA ALA A 566 -9.57 -65.33 16.72
C ALA A 566 -10.04 -66.19 15.53
N GLN A 567 -9.25 -66.20 14.44
CA GLN A 567 -9.37 -67.20 13.38
C GLN A 567 -8.30 -68.27 13.57
N ASP A 568 -8.75 -69.49 13.86
CA ASP A 568 -7.95 -70.71 13.80
C ASP A 568 -7.48 -70.97 12.37
N VAL A 569 -6.17 -71.19 12.20
CA VAL A 569 -5.60 -71.78 10.99
C VAL A 569 -4.84 -73.06 11.38
N PRO A 570 -5.13 -74.20 10.72
CA PRO A 570 -4.57 -75.49 11.10
C PRO A 570 -3.11 -75.65 10.65
N ALA A 571 -2.34 -76.30 11.52
CA ALA A 571 -0.99 -76.76 11.24
C ALA A 571 -0.98 -77.72 10.04
N SER A 572 -0.19 -77.41 9.03
CA SER A 572 0.30 -78.39 8.05
C SER A 572 1.78 -78.61 8.28
N ASP A 573 2.06 -79.90 8.36
CA ASP A 573 3.24 -80.58 8.85
C ASP A 573 4.19 -80.87 7.67
N GLN A 574 5.49 -81.01 8.00
CA GLN A 574 6.55 -81.69 7.21
C GLN A 574 7.03 -80.97 5.92
N THR A 575 8.32 -80.92 5.57
CA THR A 575 9.53 -81.68 5.94
C THR A 575 10.75 -80.90 5.47
#